data_AF-A0A7J4K7X0-F1
#
_entry.id   AF-A0A7J4K7X0-F1
#
_cell.length_a   1.000
_cell.length_b   1.000
_cell.length_c   1.000
_cell.angle_alpha   90.00
_cell.angle_beta   90.00
_cell.angle_gamma   90.00
#
_symmetry.space_group_name_H-M   'P 1'
#
loop_
_entity.id
_entity.type
_entity.pdbx_description
1 polymer ?
#
loop_
_entity_poly.entity_id
_entity_poly.type
_entity_poly.pdbx_seq_one_letter_code
_entity_poly.pdbx_strand_id
1 'polypeptide(L)'
;MQTIATEEKITKESINELSERETVEQVKNALLRIFKTTSAEVALPAFEYVDEDVDGLLLWIDENIAKEYKLPADLARAYDALAEADKLFGRIRRSQYYRYYVYIYNLLTAGIALAKDKKYSGMEEYKPTNRILKLWIYNQKNAKRKALAETLAPKLHTSKKNIIHNTLPFLKIIARKNPVFRKQFIDEYRLPAEQAEWLLK
;
A
#
# COMPACT_ATOMS: atom_id res chain seq x y z
N MET A 1 18.78 22.84 2.74
CA MET A 1 18.25 23.98 3.54
C MET A 1 19.07 24.24 4.80
N GLN A 2 19.57 23.23 5.51
CA GLN A 2 20.41 23.44 6.72
C GLN A 2 21.78 24.06 6.45
N THR A 3 22.42 23.78 5.31
CA THR A 3 23.77 24.28 4.99
C THR A 3 23.83 25.79 4.76
N ILE A 4 22.81 26.39 4.13
CA ILE A 4 22.75 27.83 3.84
C ILE A 4 22.49 28.66 5.10
N ALA A 5 21.79 28.11 6.09
CA ALA A 5 21.54 28.80 7.36
C ALA A 5 22.83 29.07 8.16
N THR A 6 23.93 28.42 7.79
CA THR A 6 25.26 28.60 8.38
C THR A 6 26.07 29.73 7.74
N GLU A 7 25.68 30.21 6.55
CA GLU A 7 26.41 31.26 5.83
C GLU A 7 25.74 32.63 6.05
N GLU A 8 26.51 33.61 6.54
CA GLU A 8 26.01 34.96 6.86
C GLU A 8 25.61 35.80 5.64
N LYS A 9 25.95 35.39 4.40
CA LYS A 9 25.62 36.13 3.17
C LYS A 9 25.21 35.21 2.03
N ILE A 10 23.96 35.35 1.60
CA ILE A 10 23.40 34.63 0.45
C ILE A 10 23.77 35.38 -0.84
N THR A 11 24.64 34.80 -1.67
CA THR A 11 25.03 35.33 -2.99
C THR A 11 24.29 34.60 -4.12
N LYS A 12 24.14 35.23 -5.31
CA LYS A 12 23.51 34.57 -6.47
C LYS A 12 24.26 33.30 -6.92
N GLU A 13 25.57 33.26 -6.70
CA GLU A 13 26.43 32.11 -6.97
C GLU A 13 26.12 30.93 -6.03
N SER A 14 25.94 31.20 -4.72
CA SER A 14 25.52 30.18 -3.74
C SER A 14 24.13 29.57 -4.06
N ILE A 15 23.24 30.34 -4.68
CA ILE A 15 21.92 29.87 -5.12
C ILE A 15 22.06 28.97 -6.37
N ASN A 16 22.95 29.33 -7.30
CA ASN A 16 23.18 28.54 -8.51
C ASN A 16 23.91 27.21 -8.21
N GLU A 17 24.87 27.18 -7.29
CA GLU A 17 25.50 25.93 -6.84
C GLU A 17 24.50 24.97 -6.18
N LEU A 18 23.47 25.50 -5.51
CA LEU A 18 22.37 24.68 -4.98
C LEU A 18 21.42 24.19 -6.09
N SER A 19 21.27 24.96 -7.16
CA SER A 19 20.45 24.62 -8.33
C SER A 19 21.05 23.48 -9.17
N GLU A 20 22.37 23.26 -9.10
CA GLU A 20 23.04 22.15 -9.78
C GLU A 20 22.89 20.81 -9.04
N ARG A 21 22.34 20.79 -7.81
CA ARG A 21 22.01 19.54 -7.14
C ARG A 21 20.80 18.88 -7.79
N GLU A 22 20.93 17.58 -8.03
CA GLU A 22 19.83 16.72 -8.47
C GLU A 22 18.60 16.97 -7.58
N THR A 23 17.54 17.49 -8.20
CA THR A 23 16.29 17.76 -7.51
C THR A 23 15.49 16.46 -7.44
N VAL A 24 15.04 16.11 -6.24
CA VAL A 24 14.15 14.97 -6.05
C VAL A 24 12.89 15.20 -6.88
N GLU A 25 12.69 14.33 -7.86
CA GLU A 25 11.52 14.39 -8.74
C GLU A 25 10.31 13.77 -8.05
N GLN A 26 9.14 14.39 -8.24
CA GLN A 26 7.90 13.81 -7.74
C GLN A 26 7.57 12.52 -8.50
N VAL A 27 7.16 11.47 -7.77
CA VAL A 27 6.75 10.16 -8.33
C VAL A 27 5.75 10.31 -9.48
N LYS A 28 4.84 11.28 -9.42
CA LYS A 28 3.83 11.54 -10.46
C LYS A 28 4.46 11.85 -11.83
N ASN A 29 5.58 12.56 -11.86
CA ASN A 29 6.26 12.94 -13.10
C ASN A 29 6.96 11.72 -13.71
N ALA A 30 7.56 10.86 -12.87
CA ALA A 30 8.09 9.57 -13.30
C ALA A 30 7.00 8.66 -13.88
N LEU A 31 5.84 8.56 -13.22
CA LEU A 31 4.69 7.82 -13.71
C LEU A 31 4.19 8.36 -15.05
N LEU A 32 4.14 9.69 -15.22
CA LEU A 32 3.78 10.31 -16.49
C LEU A 32 4.72 9.86 -17.62
N ARG A 33 6.04 9.85 -17.37
CA ARG A 33 7.02 9.38 -18.35
C ARG A 33 6.77 7.92 -18.74
N ILE A 34 6.56 7.04 -17.76
CA ILE A 34 6.32 5.60 -17.97
C ILE A 34 5.00 5.35 -18.73
N PHE A 35 3.91 5.97 -18.28
CA PHE A 35 2.58 5.72 -18.80
C PHE A 35 2.35 6.36 -20.17
N LYS A 36 3.02 7.48 -20.50
CA LYS A 36 2.85 8.18 -21.78
C LYS A 36 3.85 7.78 -22.86
N THR A 37 4.95 7.12 -22.50
CA THR A 37 5.94 6.66 -23.48
C THR A 37 5.63 5.26 -24.00
N THR A 38 6.12 4.96 -25.20
CA THR A 38 6.22 3.61 -25.78
C THR A 38 7.68 3.27 -26.11
N SER A 39 8.63 4.11 -25.69
CA SER A 39 10.06 3.89 -25.87
C SER A 39 10.69 3.44 -24.56
N ALA A 40 11.45 2.34 -24.61
CA ALA A 40 12.20 1.82 -23.47
C ALA A 40 13.25 2.82 -22.98
N GLU A 41 13.94 3.50 -23.90
CA GLU A 41 15.00 4.47 -23.60
C GLU A 41 14.49 5.63 -22.73
N VAL A 42 13.24 6.03 -22.94
CA VAL A 42 12.60 7.09 -22.15
C VAL A 42 12.07 6.57 -20.82
N ALA A 43 11.63 5.30 -20.77
CA ALA A 43 11.04 4.72 -19.57
C ALA A 43 12.08 4.31 -18.53
N LEU A 44 13.20 3.71 -18.95
CA LEU A 44 14.21 3.15 -18.06
C LEU A 44 14.74 4.13 -16.99
N PRO A 45 15.10 5.39 -17.31
CA PRO A 45 15.60 6.34 -16.31
C PRO A 45 14.48 7.01 -15.49
N ALA A 46 13.21 6.61 -15.63
CA ALA A 46 12.10 7.33 -15.02
C ALA A 46 12.17 7.37 -13.48
N PHE A 47 12.78 6.38 -12.82
CA PHE A 47 12.91 6.35 -11.36
C PHE A 47 14.28 6.75 -10.83
N GLU A 48 15.19 7.24 -11.68
CA GLU A 48 16.57 7.57 -11.29
C GLU A 48 16.64 8.67 -10.21
N TYR A 49 15.76 9.68 -10.31
CA TYR A 49 15.72 10.84 -9.40
C TYR A 49 14.54 10.82 -8.44
N VAL A 50 13.89 9.66 -8.26
CA VAL A 50 12.71 9.52 -7.40
C VAL A 50 13.10 8.95 -6.05
N ASP A 51 12.87 9.74 -4.99
CA ASP A 51 13.11 9.34 -3.60
C ASP A 51 11.88 8.61 -3.02
N GLU A 52 11.55 7.46 -3.59
CA GLU A 52 10.50 6.56 -3.11
C GLU A 52 11.04 5.13 -3.09
N ASP A 53 10.70 4.36 -2.07
CA ASP A 53 11.11 2.96 -1.98
C ASP A 53 10.37 2.09 -3.00
N VAL A 54 10.92 0.92 -3.30
CA VAL A 54 10.30 -0.01 -4.27
C VAL A 54 8.90 -0.44 -3.83
N ASP A 55 8.67 -0.54 -2.52
CA ASP A 55 7.35 -0.79 -1.94
C ASP A 55 6.34 0.31 -2.31
N GLY A 56 6.71 1.57 -2.12
CA GLY A 56 5.91 2.73 -2.51
C GLY A 56 5.68 2.77 -4.02
N LEU A 57 6.73 2.58 -4.82
CA LEU A 57 6.64 2.56 -6.28
C LEU A 57 5.67 1.49 -6.80
N LEU A 58 5.73 0.26 -6.25
CA LEU A 58 4.79 -0.82 -6.58
C LEU A 58 3.34 -0.39 -6.33
N LEU A 59 3.07 0.25 -5.19
CA LEU A 59 1.73 0.70 -4.81
C LEU A 59 1.24 1.89 -5.64
N TRP A 60 2.14 2.83 -5.96
CA TRP A 60 1.87 3.95 -6.85
C TRP A 60 1.49 3.46 -8.24
N ILE A 61 2.22 2.49 -8.77
CA ILE A 61 1.95 1.92 -10.09
C ILE A 61 0.62 1.14 -10.07
N ASP A 62 0.41 0.23 -9.12
CA ASP A 62 -0.82 -0.58 -8.98
C ASP A 62 -2.10 0.28 -9.00
N GLU A 63 -2.10 1.38 -8.24
CA GLU A 63 -3.23 2.30 -8.14
C GLU A 63 -3.52 3.08 -9.44
N ASN A 64 -2.52 3.28 -10.30
CA ASN A 64 -2.61 4.18 -11.45
C ASN A 64 -2.60 3.48 -12.82
N ILE A 65 -2.13 2.22 -12.95
CA ILE A 65 -2.19 1.48 -14.23
C ILE A 65 -3.62 1.45 -14.76
N ALA A 66 -4.60 1.03 -13.94
CA ALA A 66 -6.00 0.88 -14.37
C ALA A 66 -6.68 2.22 -14.70
N LYS A 67 -6.11 3.34 -14.24
CA LYS A 67 -6.59 4.69 -14.62
C LYS A 67 -6.13 5.04 -16.02
N GLU A 68 -4.90 4.68 -16.39
CA GLU A 68 -4.37 5.00 -17.71
C GLU A 68 -4.80 3.97 -18.77
N TYR A 69 -4.55 2.69 -18.51
CA TYR A 69 -4.69 1.63 -19.53
C TYR A 69 -6.13 1.13 -19.57
N LYS A 70 -6.83 1.48 -20.65
CA LYS A 70 -8.26 1.14 -20.81
C LYS A 70 -8.49 -0.17 -21.55
N LEU A 71 -7.54 -0.61 -22.40
CA LEU A 71 -7.67 -1.88 -23.11
C LEU A 71 -7.35 -3.06 -22.16
N PRO A 72 -8.23 -4.07 -22.06
CA PRO A 72 -8.00 -5.21 -21.16
C PRO A 72 -6.69 -5.97 -21.43
N ALA A 73 -6.29 -6.06 -22.71
CA ALA A 73 -5.05 -6.75 -23.09
C ALA A 73 -3.78 -6.00 -22.61
N ASP A 74 -3.75 -4.68 -22.77
CA ASP A 74 -2.64 -3.83 -22.29
C ASP A 74 -2.58 -3.84 -20.75
N LEU A 75 -3.76 -3.77 -20.12
CA LEU A 75 -3.89 -3.83 -18.68
C LEU A 75 -3.34 -5.16 -18.12
N ALA A 76 -3.70 -6.28 -18.75
CA ALA A 76 -3.19 -7.59 -18.36
C ALA A 76 -1.66 -7.67 -18.47
N ARG A 77 -1.09 -7.26 -19.61
CA ARG A 77 0.37 -7.24 -19.81
C ARG A 77 1.10 -6.34 -18.80
N ALA A 78 0.51 -5.20 -18.46
CA ALA A 78 1.08 -4.29 -17.45
C ALA A 78 1.07 -4.92 -16.05
N TYR A 79 -0.03 -5.59 -15.69
CA TYR A 79 -0.12 -6.32 -14.43
C TYR A 79 0.79 -7.55 -14.39
N ASP A 80 1.06 -8.22 -15.51
CA ASP A 80 2.03 -9.30 -15.58
C ASP A 80 3.45 -8.79 -15.26
N ALA A 81 3.85 -7.64 -15.84
CA ALA A 81 5.12 -6.99 -15.53
C ALA A 81 5.21 -6.58 -14.05
N LEU A 82 4.13 -5.99 -13.52
CA LEU A 82 4.04 -5.59 -12.10
C LEU A 82 4.13 -6.82 -11.17
N ALA A 83 3.46 -7.92 -11.52
CA ALA A 83 3.47 -9.16 -10.75
C ALA A 83 4.86 -9.83 -10.76
N GLU A 84 5.60 -9.79 -11.87
CA GLU A 84 6.97 -10.28 -11.91
C GLU A 84 7.89 -9.44 -11.01
N ALA A 85 7.74 -8.11 -11.02
CA ALA A 85 8.47 -7.21 -10.15
C ALA A 85 8.21 -7.51 -8.66
N ASP A 86 6.94 -7.69 -8.26
CA ASP A 86 6.56 -8.03 -6.88
C ASP A 86 7.13 -9.38 -6.44
N LYS A 87 7.11 -10.40 -7.31
CA LYS A 87 7.74 -11.71 -7.03
C LYS A 87 9.23 -11.59 -6.76
N LEU A 88 9.96 -10.81 -7.57
CA LEU A 88 11.39 -10.56 -7.36
C LEU A 88 11.63 -9.80 -6.07
N PHE A 89 10.80 -8.81 -5.78
CA PHE A 89 10.89 -8.03 -4.56
C PHE A 89 10.66 -8.89 -3.30
N GLY A 90 9.69 -9.80 -3.34
CA GLY A 90 9.49 -10.82 -2.30
C GLY A 90 10.66 -11.80 -2.12
N ARG A 91 11.47 -12.02 -3.17
CA ARG A 91 12.74 -12.78 -3.06
C ARG A 91 13.82 -11.94 -2.39
N ILE A 92 13.94 -10.64 -2.70
CA ILE A 92 14.88 -9.73 -2.03
C ILE A 92 14.63 -9.72 -0.53
N ARG A 93 13.38 -9.56 -0.09
CA ARG A 93 13.04 -9.56 1.35
C ARG A 93 13.51 -10.80 2.11
N ARG A 94 13.49 -11.97 1.45
CA ARG A 94 13.91 -13.25 2.05
C ARG A 94 15.41 -13.51 1.96
N SER A 95 16.05 -13.14 0.85
CA SER A 95 17.44 -13.51 0.54
C SER A 95 18.45 -12.38 0.68
N GLN A 96 18.00 -11.13 0.78
CA GLN A 96 18.82 -9.91 0.78
C GLN A 96 19.71 -9.77 -0.48
N TYR A 97 19.36 -10.44 -1.59
CA TYR A 97 20.09 -10.32 -2.84
C TYR A 97 19.63 -9.10 -3.65
N TYR A 98 20.21 -7.95 -3.35
CA TYR A 98 19.79 -6.65 -3.89
C TYR A 98 20.04 -6.43 -5.39
N ARG A 99 20.84 -7.28 -6.05
CA ARG A 99 21.05 -7.19 -7.51
C ARG A 99 19.75 -7.37 -8.31
N TYR A 100 18.71 -7.96 -7.69
CA TYR A 100 17.39 -8.04 -8.31
C TYR A 100 16.73 -6.68 -8.55
N TYR A 101 17.16 -5.61 -7.86
CA TYR A 101 16.59 -4.27 -8.07
C TYR A 101 16.71 -3.80 -9.52
N VAL A 102 17.81 -4.09 -10.20
CA VAL A 102 17.97 -3.72 -11.62
C VAL A 102 16.82 -4.27 -12.47
N TYR A 103 16.45 -5.53 -12.26
CA TYR A 103 15.34 -6.16 -12.98
C TYR A 103 13.98 -5.62 -12.54
N ILE A 104 13.81 -5.34 -11.25
CA ILE A 104 12.58 -4.75 -10.72
C ILE A 104 12.34 -3.37 -11.35
N TYR A 105 13.34 -2.48 -11.32
CA TYR A 105 13.22 -1.16 -11.94
C TYR A 105 12.94 -1.27 -13.44
N ASN A 106 13.60 -2.17 -14.17
CA ASN A 106 13.32 -2.41 -15.59
C ASN A 106 11.87 -2.86 -15.84
N LEU A 107 11.33 -3.74 -14.99
CA LEU A 107 9.95 -4.22 -15.09
C LEU A 107 8.94 -3.10 -14.77
N LEU A 108 9.18 -2.34 -13.69
CA LEU A 108 8.31 -1.24 -13.26
C LEU A 108 8.33 -0.05 -14.24
N THR A 109 9.40 0.09 -15.02
CA THR A 109 9.53 1.16 -16.02
C THR A 109 9.20 0.66 -17.43
N ALA A 110 10.19 0.14 -18.15
CA ALA A 110 10.07 -0.29 -19.54
C ALA A 110 9.06 -1.44 -19.70
N GLY A 111 9.01 -2.38 -18.76
CA GLY A 111 8.04 -3.48 -18.79
C GLY A 111 6.59 -2.98 -18.86
N ILE A 112 6.25 -1.97 -18.06
CA ILE A 112 4.91 -1.37 -18.03
C ILE A 112 4.72 -0.39 -19.20
N ALA A 113 5.74 0.39 -19.55
CA ALA A 113 5.66 1.33 -20.66
C ALA A 113 5.39 0.62 -22.01
N LEU A 114 6.04 -0.52 -22.23
CA LEU A 114 5.93 -1.34 -23.44
C LEU A 114 4.73 -2.31 -23.43
N ALA A 115 4.02 -2.43 -22.30
CA ALA A 115 2.83 -3.29 -22.20
C ALA A 115 1.65 -2.81 -23.06
N LYS A 116 1.69 -1.57 -23.54
CA LYS A 116 0.65 -0.97 -24.41
C LYS A 116 1.13 -0.85 -25.85
N ASP A 117 0.22 -1.12 -26.80
CA ASP A 117 0.53 -1.00 -28.23
C ASP A 117 0.41 0.45 -28.73
N LYS A 118 -0.39 1.27 -28.06
CA LYS A 118 -0.67 2.67 -28.44
C LYS A 118 -0.64 3.59 -27.23
N LYS A 119 -0.32 4.87 -27.45
CA LYS A 119 -0.38 5.90 -26.41
C LYS A 119 -1.83 6.26 -26.10
N TYR A 120 -2.15 6.41 -24.82
CA TYR A 120 -3.46 6.85 -24.34
C TYR A 120 -3.50 8.39 -24.21
N SER A 121 -4.56 9.01 -24.71
CA SER A 121 -4.70 10.47 -24.81
C SER A 121 -5.40 11.15 -23.61
N GLY A 122 -5.53 10.46 -22.47
CA GLY A 122 -6.19 11.02 -21.27
C GLY A 122 -5.27 11.91 -20.43
N MET A 123 -5.82 12.87 -19.69
CA MET A 123 -5.08 13.59 -18.65
C MET A 123 -5.51 13.03 -17.29
N GLU A 124 -4.90 11.91 -16.89
CA GLU A 124 -5.19 11.26 -15.62
C GLU A 124 -4.32 11.86 -14.50
N GLU A 125 -4.91 12.12 -13.34
CA GLU A 125 -4.18 12.59 -12.18
C GLU A 125 -3.64 11.40 -11.38
N TYR A 126 -2.31 11.24 -11.33
CA TYR A 126 -1.69 10.18 -10.55
C TYR A 126 -1.72 10.49 -9.05
N LYS A 127 -2.15 9.49 -8.27
CA LYS A 127 -2.35 9.61 -6.80
C LYS A 127 -1.72 8.42 -6.08
N PRO A 128 -1.26 8.61 -4.84
CA PRO A 128 -0.79 7.49 -4.03
C PRO A 128 -1.96 6.56 -3.69
N THR A 129 -1.65 5.31 -3.35
CA THR A 129 -2.70 4.38 -2.93
C THR A 129 -3.28 4.78 -1.58
N ASN A 130 -4.60 4.68 -1.45
CA ASN A 130 -5.29 4.79 -0.17
C ASN A 130 -5.40 3.44 0.55
N ARG A 131 -4.83 2.37 -0.01
CA ARG A 131 -4.97 1.00 0.50
C ARG A 131 -4.42 0.85 1.91
N ILE A 132 -3.23 1.38 2.20
CA ILE A 132 -2.60 1.29 3.53
C ILE A 132 -3.48 1.98 4.58
N LEU A 133 -3.94 3.20 4.27
CA LEU A 133 -4.84 3.95 5.14
C LEU A 133 -6.15 3.19 5.39
N LYS A 134 -6.77 2.64 4.34
CA LYS A 134 -7.99 1.83 4.46
C LYS A 134 -7.78 0.59 5.33
N LEU A 135 -6.64 -0.10 5.19
CA LEU A 135 -6.28 -1.25 6.02
C LEU A 135 -6.10 -0.85 7.49
N TRP A 136 -5.46 0.27 7.76
CA TRP A 136 -5.32 0.80 9.11
C TRP A 136 -6.68 1.15 9.72
N ILE A 137 -7.54 1.90 9.01
CA ILE A 137 -8.90 2.23 9.46
C ILE A 137 -9.70 0.95 9.73
N TYR A 138 -9.63 -0.04 8.83
CA TYR A 138 -10.31 -1.32 8.99
C TYR A 138 -9.81 -2.08 10.23
N ASN A 139 -8.50 -2.10 10.47
CA ASN A 139 -7.90 -2.73 11.64
C ASN A 139 -8.33 -2.04 12.93
N GLN A 140 -8.32 -0.71 12.96
CA GLN A 140 -8.75 0.09 14.11
C GLN A 140 -10.23 -0.14 14.43
N LYS A 141 -11.10 -0.10 13.42
CA LYS A 141 -12.54 -0.37 13.57
C LYS A 141 -12.81 -1.76 14.14
N ASN A 142 -11.99 -2.74 13.78
CA ASN A 142 -12.16 -4.14 14.19
C ASN A 142 -11.31 -4.54 15.40
N ALA A 143 -10.59 -3.61 16.04
CA ALA A 143 -9.70 -3.92 17.16
C ALA A 143 -10.44 -4.64 18.30
N LYS A 144 -11.60 -4.10 18.75
CA LYS A 144 -12.43 -4.71 19.79
C LYS A 144 -12.92 -6.11 19.42
N ARG A 145 -13.34 -6.31 18.16
CA ARG A 145 -13.77 -7.60 17.64
C ARG A 145 -12.63 -8.63 17.65
N LYS A 146 -11.42 -8.22 17.25
CA LYS A 146 -10.24 -9.08 17.26
C LYS A 146 -9.80 -9.44 18.68
N ALA A 147 -9.80 -8.47 19.60
CA ALA A 147 -9.48 -8.69 21.00
C ALA A 147 -10.45 -9.69 21.65
N LEU A 148 -11.75 -9.55 21.41
CA LEU A 148 -12.76 -10.51 21.90
C LEU A 148 -12.51 -11.92 21.35
N ALA A 149 -12.25 -12.06 20.05
CA ALA A 149 -11.95 -13.35 19.45
C ALA A 149 -10.66 -13.98 20.01
N GLU A 150 -9.66 -13.17 20.35
CA GLU A 150 -8.43 -13.61 20.98
C GLU A 150 -8.64 -14.10 22.41
N THR A 151 -9.50 -13.44 23.19
CA THR A 151 -9.86 -13.89 24.53
C THR A 151 -10.70 -15.18 24.51
N LEU A 152 -11.60 -15.34 23.53
CA LEU A 152 -12.49 -16.49 23.43
C LEU A 152 -11.84 -17.73 22.79
N ALA A 153 -10.90 -17.55 21.85
CA ALA A 153 -10.22 -18.65 21.13
C ALA A 153 -9.68 -19.76 22.05
N PRO A 154 -8.87 -19.46 23.09
CA PRO A 154 -8.35 -20.51 23.97
C PRO A 154 -9.46 -21.17 24.81
N LYS A 155 -10.49 -20.41 25.21
CA LYS A 155 -11.57 -20.90 26.08
C LYS A 155 -12.57 -21.79 25.34
N LEU A 156 -12.77 -21.53 24.05
CA LEU A 156 -13.65 -22.31 23.18
C LEU A 156 -12.89 -23.37 22.38
N HIS A 157 -11.56 -23.49 22.56
CA HIS A 157 -10.69 -24.39 21.78
C HIS A 157 -10.90 -24.28 20.26
N THR A 158 -11.08 -23.05 19.75
CA THR A 158 -11.25 -22.80 18.31
C THR A 158 -10.35 -21.67 17.82
N SER A 159 -10.15 -21.61 16.50
CA SER A 159 -9.33 -20.55 15.91
C SER A 159 -10.01 -19.17 16.01
N LYS A 160 -9.19 -18.12 16.14
CA LYS A 160 -9.66 -16.72 16.12
C LYS A 160 -10.52 -16.44 14.86
N LYS A 161 -10.11 -16.99 13.71
CA LYS A 161 -10.83 -16.86 12.44
C LYS A 161 -12.23 -17.49 12.54
N ASN A 162 -12.34 -18.71 13.07
CA ASN A 162 -13.63 -19.36 13.26
C ASN A 162 -14.55 -18.54 14.17
N ILE A 163 -14.04 -18.02 15.28
CA ILE A 163 -14.84 -17.20 16.20
C ILE A 163 -15.36 -15.94 15.51
N ILE A 164 -14.49 -15.21 14.79
CA ILE A 164 -14.87 -13.97 14.12
C ILE A 164 -15.98 -14.18 13.08
N HIS A 165 -15.91 -15.27 12.32
CA HIS A 165 -16.85 -15.52 11.23
C HIS A 165 -18.10 -16.27 11.66
N ASN A 166 -17.97 -17.27 12.53
CA ASN A 166 -19.02 -18.24 12.81
C ASN A 166 -19.60 -18.14 14.23
N THR A 167 -18.99 -17.39 15.14
CA THR A 167 -19.46 -17.28 16.53
C THR A 167 -19.92 -15.86 16.86
N LEU A 168 -19.07 -14.86 16.63
CA LEU A 168 -19.35 -13.47 17.02
C LEU A 168 -20.62 -12.87 16.40
N PRO A 169 -20.96 -13.11 15.12
CA PRO A 169 -22.19 -12.56 14.54
C PRO A 169 -23.45 -13.02 15.27
N PHE A 170 -23.52 -14.31 15.62
CA PHE A 170 -24.64 -14.88 16.36
C PHE A 170 -24.62 -14.46 17.83
N LEU A 171 -23.45 -14.52 18.47
CA LEU A 171 -23.27 -14.11 19.86
C LEU A 171 -23.73 -12.66 20.08
N LYS A 172 -23.43 -11.76 19.15
CA LYS A 172 -23.89 -10.37 19.19
C LYS A 172 -25.41 -10.26 19.16
N ILE A 173 -26.08 -11.03 18.29
CA ILE A 173 -27.55 -11.02 18.20
C ILE A 173 -28.17 -11.57 19.50
N ILE A 174 -27.63 -12.68 20.02
CA ILE A 174 -28.10 -13.32 21.25
C ILE A 174 -27.91 -12.38 22.44
N ALA A 175 -26.73 -11.77 22.59
CA ALA A 175 -26.41 -10.85 23.68
C ALA A 175 -27.27 -9.58 23.67
N ARG A 176 -27.72 -9.12 22.50
CA ARG A 176 -28.65 -7.99 22.36
C ARG A 176 -30.08 -8.37 22.75
N LYS A 177 -30.55 -9.56 22.35
CA LYS A 177 -31.93 -10.02 22.63
C LYS A 177 -32.11 -10.51 24.07
N ASN A 178 -31.10 -11.14 24.66
CA ASN A 178 -31.20 -11.72 26.00
C ASN A 178 -30.18 -11.07 26.97
N PRO A 179 -30.63 -10.12 27.83
CA PRO A 179 -29.74 -9.44 28.77
C PRO A 179 -29.26 -10.35 29.91
N VAL A 180 -30.01 -11.40 30.27
CA VAL A 180 -29.62 -12.36 31.31
C VAL A 180 -28.46 -13.21 30.82
N PHE A 181 -28.59 -13.79 29.62
CA PHE A 181 -27.52 -14.55 28.98
C PHE A 181 -26.25 -13.71 28.83
N ARG A 182 -26.39 -12.43 28.44
CA ARG A 182 -25.24 -11.54 28.29
C ARG A 182 -24.45 -11.38 29.58
N LYS A 183 -25.12 -11.17 30.72
CA LYS A 183 -24.45 -11.04 32.03
C LYS A 183 -23.70 -12.33 32.39
N GLN A 184 -24.38 -13.47 32.30
CA GLN A 184 -23.79 -14.79 32.55
C GLN A 184 -22.56 -15.04 31.66
N PHE A 185 -22.65 -14.71 30.38
CA PHE A 185 -21.56 -14.89 29.42
C PHE A 185 -20.36 -13.98 29.75
N ILE A 186 -20.60 -12.73 30.12
CA ILE A 186 -19.53 -11.79 30.50
C ILE A 186 -18.82 -12.29 31.77
N ASP A 187 -19.57 -12.77 32.75
CA ASP A 187 -19.04 -13.24 34.03
C ASP A 187 -18.25 -14.55 33.87
N GLU A 188 -18.81 -15.52 33.15
CA GLU A 188 -18.18 -16.82 32.86
C GLU A 188 -16.86 -16.65 32.12
N TYR A 189 -16.87 -15.88 31.04
CA TYR A 189 -15.67 -15.64 30.22
C TYR A 189 -14.83 -14.46 30.72
N ARG A 190 -15.16 -13.86 31.88
CA ARG A 190 -14.44 -12.73 32.50
C ARG A 190 -14.03 -11.67 31.48
N LEU A 191 -14.99 -11.20 30.69
CA LEU A 191 -14.71 -10.28 29.59
C LEU A 191 -14.46 -8.86 30.12
N PRO A 192 -13.40 -8.16 29.66
CA PRO A 192 -13.20 -6.74 29.95
C PRO A 192 -14.38 -5.89 29.48
N ALA A 193 -14.65 -4.79 30.19
CA ALA A 193 -15.76 -3.87 29.88
C ALA A 193 -15.74 -3.37 28.42
N GLU A 194 -14.55 -3.09 27.89
CA GLU A 194 -14.38 -2.64 26.49
C GLU A 194 -14.82 -3.68 25.45
N GLN A 195 -14.63 -4.98 25.75
CA GLN A 195 -15.03 -6.07 24.87
C GLN A 195 -16.53 -6.35 24.99
N ALA A 196 -17.08 -6.26 26.20
CA ALA A 196 -18.51 -6.38 26.46
C ALA A 196 -19.33 -5.29 25.74
N GLU A 197 -18.79 -4.08 25.63
CA GLU A 197 -19.41 -2.97 24.88
C GLU A 197 -19.64 -3.32 23.39
N TRP A 198 -18.72 -4.09 22.78
CA TRP A 198 -18.85 -4.50 21.38
C TRP A 198 -20.05 -5.42 21.14
N LEU A 199 -20.44 -6.22 22.14
CA LEU A 199 -21.63 -7.08 22.06
C LEU A 199 -22.94 -6.26 22.08
N LEU A 200 -22.92 -5.03 22.59
CA LEU A 200 -24.09 -4.15 22.70
C LEU A 200 -24.30 -3.27 21.46
N LYS A 201 -23.21 -2.79 20.86
CA LYS A 201 -23.22 -1.94 19.64
C LYS A 201 -23.54 -2.77 18.40
#